data_AF-A0A257SRZ1-F1
#
_entry.id   AF-A0A257SRZ1-F1
#
_cell.length_a   1.000
_cell.length_b   1.000
_cell.length_c   1.000
_cell.angle_alpha   90.00
_cell.angle_beta   90.00
_cell.angle_gamma   90.00
#
_symmetry.space_group_name_H-M   'P 1'
#
loop_
_entity.id
_entity.type
_entity.pdbx_description
1 polymer ?
#
loop_
_entity_poly.entity_id
_entity_poly.type
_entity_poly.pdbx_seq_one_letter_code
_entity_poly.pdbx_strand_id
1 'polypeptide(L)'
;MRRVSGYWRGFAPLLAAIVLFVLSGPAHSDPPISDGRVPLPVLAKAKGKSCVMPTEWMRRNHMNLLLHERDLTTHEGIRIKGRSMEDCVECHVQKEANGQWPAVTSRKFFCTSCHVYAAVKIDCFECHASHPETAAPGTGPGGGDPLRAVTGTALAAGDLTPMPVSDARGGISQ
;
A
#
# COMPACT_ATOMS: atom_id res chain seq x y z
N MET A 1 9.52 -18.26 76.51
CA MET A 1 9.73 -16.96 75.82
C MET A 1 10.61 -17.19 74.60
N ARG A 2 10.06 -17.13 73.38
CA ARG A 2 10.83 -17.23 72.12
C ARG A 2 10.34 -16.12 71.19
N ARG A 3 11.19 -15.12 70.93
CA ARG A 3 10.91 -14.06 69.95
C ARG A 3 11.05 -14.65 68.55
N VAL A 4 9.97 -14.62 67.78
CA VAL A 4 9.99 -14.86 66.33
C VAL A 4 10.32 -13.53 65.66
N SER A 5 11.57 -13.39 65.21
CA SER A 5 11.99 -12.37 64.25
C SER A 5 12.05 -13.05 62.89
N GLY A 6 11.27 -12.58 61.92
CA GLY A 6 11.23 -13.20 60.60
C GLY A 6 10.65 -12.31 59.52
N TYR A 7 11.46 -12.10 58.49
CA TYR A 7 11.04 -12.02 57.07
C TYR A 7 10.54 -10.72 56.43
N TRP A 8 10.79 -9.53 56.98
CA TRP A 8 10.44 -8.27 56.28
C TRP A 8 11.63 -7.52 55.65
N ARG A 9 12.58 -8.24 55.03
CA ARG A 9 13.74 -7.61 54.35
C ARG A 9 14.12 -8.20 52.97
N GLY A 10 13.28 -9.05 52.38
CA GLY A 10 13.62 -9.75 51.13
C GLY A 10 13.10 -9.14 49.81
N PHE A 11 12.00 -8.37 49.83
CA PHE A 11 11.28 -8.02 48.60
C PHE A 11 11.49 -6.59 48.08
N ALA A 12 12.16 -5.72 48.85
CA ALA A 12 12.37 -4.33 48.49
C ALA A 12 13.25 -4.08 47.24
N PRO A 13 14.37 -4.81 46.99
CA PRO A 13 15.21 -4.51 45.83
C PRO A 13 14.61 -5.01 44.50
N LEU A 14 13.72 -6.01 44.56
CA LEU A 14 13.12 -6.64 43.38
C LEU A 14 11.99 -5.79 42.78
N LEU A 15 11.24 -5.06 43.62
CA LEU A 15 10.24 -4.10 43.16
C LEU A 15 10.87 -2.85 42.52
N ALA A 16 12.02 -2.38 43.04
CA ALA A 16 12.71 -1.22 42.50
C ALA A 16 13.29 -1.47 41.09
N ALA A 17 13.78 -2.69 40.82
CA ALA A 17 14.32 -3.06 39.50
C ALA A 17 13.23 -3.17 38.41
N ILE A 18 12.02 -3.60 38.77
CA ILE A 18 10.90 -3.70 37.83
C ILE A 18 10.39 -2.31 37.42
N VAL A 19 10.34 -1.35 38.34
CA VAL A 19 9.91 0.03 38.04
C VAL A 19 10.89 0.71 37.07
N LEU A 20 12.19 0.48 37.21
CA LEU A 20 13.20 1.05 36.29
C LEU A 20 13.14 0.45 34.88
N PHE A 21 12.74 -0.81 34.72
CA PHE A 21 12.59 -1.43 33.40
C PHE A 21 11.38 -0.89 32.61
N VAL A 22 10.31 -0.48 33.30
CA VAL A 22 9.10 0.08 32.67
C VAL A 22 9.33 1.49 32.09
N LEU A 23 10.27 2.28 32.64
CA LEU A 23 10.55 3.63 32.15
C LEU A 23 11.43 3.68 30.89
N SER A 24 12.00 2.56 30.42
CA SER A 24 12.87 2.52 29.23
C SER A 24 12.26 1.80 28.03
N GLY A 25 10.93 1.66 27.99
CA GLY A 25 10.25 1.08 26.83
C GLY A 25 10.42 1.93 25.56
N PRO A 26 10.67 1.33 24.39
CA PRO A 26 10.79 2.06 23.13
C PRO A 26 9.46 2.75 22.79
N ALA A 27 9.53 4.06 22.51
CA ALA A 27 8.42 4.84 22.01
C ALA A 27 7.98 4.28 20.64
N HIS A 28 6.92 3.49 20.64
CA HIS A 28 6.25 3.09 19.42
C HIS A 28 5.44 4.30 18.94
N SER A 29 5.77 4.80 17.75
CA SER A 29 4.99 5.83 17.08
C SER A 29 3.68 5.21 16.58
N ASP A 30 2.64 5.25 17.41
CA ASP A 30 1.30 4.89 16.97
C ASP A 30 0.83 5.87 15.88
N PRO A 31 0.19 5.37 14.80
CA PRO A 31 -0.38 6.25 13.78
C PRO A 31 -1.50 7.11 14.41
N PRO A 32 -1.71 8.33 13.89
CA PRO A 32 -2.75 9.22 14.40
C PRO A 32 -4.12 8.53 14.32
N ILE A 33 -4.76 8.38 15.49
CA ILE A 33 -6.14 7.89 15.64
C ILE A 33 -7.04 8.84 14.84
N SER A 34 -7.76 8.31 13.87
CA SER A 34 -8.85 9.01 13.20
C SER A 34 -10.09 8.96 14.09
N ASP A 35 -10.78 10.08 14.30
CA ASP A 35 -12.08 10.16 15.00
C ASP A 35 -13.22 9.39 14.29
N GLY A 36 -12.92 8.66 13.21
CA GLY A 36 -13.85 7.84 12.46
C GLY A 36 -13.87 6.39 12.95
N ARG A 37 -15.07 5.81 13.05
CA ARG A 37 -15.34 4.41 13.42
C ARG A 37 -14.64 3.36 12.52
N VAL A 38 -14.04 3.79 11.39
CA VAL A 38 -13.33 2.92 10.45
C VAL A 38 -11.88 3.41 10.30
N PRO A 39 -10.87 2.57 10.62
CA PRO A 39 -9.47 2.92 10.42
C PRO A 39 -9.16 3.20 8.95
N LEU A 40 -8.61 4.38 8.64
CA LEU A 40 -8.22 4.75 7.29
C LEU A 40 -6.82 4.20 6.95
N PRO A 41 -6.54 3.86 5.67
CA PRO A 41 -5.21 3.44 5.27
C PRO A 41 -4.23 4.61 5.37
N VAL A 42 -3.01 4.33 5.80
CA VAL A 42 -1.90 5.29 5.72
C VAL A 42 -1.42 5.31 4.27
N LEU A 43 -1.62 6.44 3.59
CA LEU A 43 -1.22 6.64 2.20
C LEU A 43 0.06 7.47 2.14
N ALA A 44 0.97 7.10 1.24
CA ALA A 44 2.11 7.95 0.93
C ALA A 44 1.62 9.28 0.35
N LYS A 45 2.20 10.39 0.79
CA LYS A 45 1.83 11.73 0.32
C LYS A 45 2.22 11.89 -1.16
N ALA A 46 1.31 12.28 -2.03
CA ALA A 46 1.67 12.53 -3.43
C ALA A 46 2.73 13.63 -3.57
N LYS A 47 3.58 13.53 -4.59
CA LYS A 47 4.48 14.60 -5.02
C LYS A 47 3.69 15.68 -5.75
N GLY A 48 4.26 16.89 -5.81
CA GLY A 48 3.69 18.01 -6.58
C GLY A 48 3.13 19.14 -5.71
N LYS A 49 2.74 20.23 -6.38
CA LYS A 49 2.23 21.47 -5.75
C LYS A 49 0.71 21.53 -5.70
N SER A 50 0.04 20.84 -6.63
CA SER A 50 -1.41 20.86 -6.79
C SER A 50 -1.93 19.45 -7.03
N CYS A 51 -3.09 19.13 -6.46
CA CYS A 51 -3.79 17.89 -6.74
C CYS A 51 -4.59 18.02 -8.04
N VAL A 52 -4.75 16.91 -8.77
CA VAL A 52 -5.61 16.85 -9.98
C VAL A 52 -7.05 17.27 -9.65
N MET A 53 -7.54 16.85 -8.48
CA MET A 53 -8.85 17.19 -7.94
C MET A 53 -8.80 17.21 -6.39
N PRO A 54 -9.81 17.77 -5.71
CA PRO A 54 -9.92 17.70 -4.26
C PRO A 54 -9.92 16.26 -3.73
N THR A 55 -9.36 16.03 -2.54
CA THR A 55 -9.16 14.67 -2.00
C THR A 55 -10.49 13.95 -1.77
N GLU A 56 -11.49 14.65 -1.25
CA GLU A 56 -12.83 14.11 -1.04
C GLU A 56 -13.54 13.75 -2.34
N TRP A 57 -13.29 14.51 -3.42
CA TRP A 57 -13.81 14.19 -4.74
C TRP A 57 -13.13 12.95 -5.30
N MET A 58 -11.79 12.86 -5.21
CA MET A 58 -11.03 11.71 -5.70
C MET A 58 -11.46 10.42 -5.00
N ARG A 59 -11.65 10.42 -3.68
CA ARG A 59 -12.11 9.22 -2.96
C ARG A 59 -13.45 8.67 -3.45
N ARG A 60 -14.33 9.53 -3.98
CA ARG A 60 -15.66 9.14 -4.49
C ARG A 60 -15.68 8.84 -5.97
N ASN A 61 -14.84 9.50 -6.76
CA ASN A 61 -14.93 9.52 -8.23
C ASN A 61 -13.69 8.99 -8.93
N HIS A 62 -12.66 8.57 -8.20
CA HIS A 62 -11.38 8.09 -8.74
C HIS A 62 -11.57 7.05 -9.85
N MET A 63 -12.37 6.00 -9.62
CA MET A 63 -12.53 4.95 -10.62
C MET A 63 -13.31 5.43 -11.85
N ASN A 64 -14.31 6.29 -11.67
CA ASN A 64 -15.04 6.88 -12.79
C ASN A 64 -14.14 7.76 -13.65
N LEU A 65 -13.25 8.55 -13.02
CA LEU A 65 -12.26 9.35 -13.73
C LEU A 65 -11.33 8.45 -14.53
N LEU A 66 -10.75 7.41 -13.92
CA LEU A 66 -9.83 6.51 -14.63
C LEU A 66 -10.49 5.79 -15.80
N LEU A 67 -11.72 5.31 -15.64
CA LEU A 67 -12.47 4.66 -16.72
C LEU A 67 -12.79 5.63 -17.85
N HIS A 68 -13.19 6.85 -17.52
CA HIS A 68 -13.42 7.89 -18.52
C HIS A 68 -12.15 8.22 -19.31
N GLU A 69 -11.02 8.45 -18.64
CA GLU A 69 -9.75 8.73 -19.32
C GLU A 69 -9.26 7.54 -20.15
N ARG A 70 -9.48 6.31 -19.68
CA ARG A 70 -9.20 5.08 -20.44
C ARG A 70 -10.02 5.06 -21.72
N ASP A 71 -11.31 5.35 -21.64
CA ASP A 71 -12.21 5.27 -22.78
C ASP A 71 -11.89 6.36 -23.81
N LEU A 72 -11.67 7.59 -23.35
CA LEU A 72 -11.18 8.69 -24.19
C LEU A 72 -9.88 8.31 -24.90
N THR A 73 -8.91 7.73 -24.19
CA THR A 73 -7.60 7.40 -24.76
C THR A 73 -7.68 6.23 -25.73
N THR A 74 -8.44 5.20 -25.39
CA THR A 74 -8.42 3.90 -26.09
C THR A 74 -9.43 3.84 -27.23
N HIS A 75 -10.65 4.34 -26.99
CA HIS A 75 -11.73 4.30 -27.97
C HIS A 75 -11.77 5.55 -28.84
N GLU A 76 -11.48 6.71 -28.27
CA GLU A 76 -11.57 8.00 -29.00
C GLU A 76 -10.21 8.53 -29.44
N GLY A 77 -9.10 7.98 -28.94
CA GLY A 77 -7.75 8.44 -29.23
C GLY A 77 -7.38 9.78 -28.58
N ILE A 78 -8.22 10.31 -27.69
CA ILE A 78 -8.05 11.60 -27.02
C ILE A 78 -7.18 11.42 -25.77
N ARG A 79 -6.07 12.15 -25.69
CA ARG A 79 -5.17 12.15 -24.52
C ARG A 79 -5.16 13.49 -23.84
N ILE A 80 -5.55 13.51 -22.58
CA ILE A 80 -5.61 14.74 -21.78
C ILE A 80 -4.33 14.85 -20.96
N LYS A 81 -3.59 15.94 -21.19
CA LYS A 81 -2.32 16.19 -20.50
C LYS A 81 -2.52 16.27 -18.99
N GLY A 82 -1.65 15.60 -18.23
CA GLY A 82 -1.70 15.59 -16.77
C GLY A 82 -2.78 14.69 -16.17
N ARG A 83 -3.45 13.85 -16.98
CA ARG A 83 -4.49 12.91 -16.56
C ARG A 83 -4.29 11.49 -17.09
N SER A 84 -3.11 11.18 -17.63
CA SER A 84 -2.77 9.82 -18.02
C SER A 84 -2.44 8.94 -16.81
N MET A 85 -2.41 7.61 -17.01
CA MET A 85 -1.97 6.68 -15.96
C MET A 85 -0.55 6.97 -15.49
N GLU A 86 0.33 7.38 -16.42
CA GLU A 86 1.71 7.80 -16.15
C GLU A 86 1.75 9.02 -15.23
N ASP A 87 1.01 10.07 -15.56
CA ASP A 87 0.93 11.30 -14.76
C ASP A 87 0.50 10.99 -13.30
N CYS A 88 -0.42 10.03 -13.14
CA CYS A 88 -0.87 9.57 -11.83
C CYS A 88 0.24 8.85 -11.06
N VAL A 89 0.93 7.91 -11.71
CA VAL A 89 2.04 7.13 -11.13
C VAL A 89 3.19 8.04 -10.71
N GLU A 90 3.51 9.05 -11.52
CA GLU A 90 4.60 10.00 -11.23
C GLU A 90 4.46 10.71 -9.88
N CYS A 91 3.22 11.11 -9.55
CA CYS A 91 2.93 11.80 -8.31
C CYS A 91 2.65 10.85 -7.14
N HIS A 92 1.92 9.76 -7.37
CA HIS A 92 1.44 8.88 -6.30
C HIS A 92 2.43 7.78 -5.90
N VAL A 93 3.31 7.36 -6.81
CA VAL A 93 4.32 6.35 -6.50
C VAL A 93 5.60 7.06 -6.08
N GLN A 94 6.05 6.74 -4.87
CA GLN A 94 7.26 7.28 -4.27
C GLN A 94 8.27 6.17 -4.01
N LYS A 95 9.55 6.52 -4.09
CA LYS A 95 10.62 5.61 -3.68
C LYS A 95 10.55 5.37 -2.18
N GLU A 96 10.85 4.15 -1.79
CA GLU A 96 11.09 3.80 -0.40
C GLU A 96 12.41 4.41 0.09
N ALA A 97 12.66 4.35 1.41
CA ALA A 97 13.86 4.90 2.02
C ALA A 97 15.18 4.30 1.46
N ASN A 98 15.13 3.09 0.90
CA ASN A 98 16.24 2.43 0.25
C ASN A 98 16.46 2.87 -1.22
N GLY A 99 15.69 3.85 -1.71
CA GLY A 99 15.77 4.36 -3.07
C GLY A 99 15.09 3.51 -4.15
N GLN A 100 14.44 2.41 -3.78
CA GLN A 100 13.73 1.52 -4.70
C GLN A 100 12.24 1.89 -4.81
N TRP A 101 11.60 1.53 -5.93
CA TRP A 101 10.15 1.65 -6.05
C TRP A 101 9.44 0.50 -5.31
N PRO A 102 8.32 0.77 -4.61
CA PRO A 102 7.57 -0.27 -3.92
C PRO A 102 6.92 -1.24 -4.91
N ALA A 103 6.89 -2.52 -4.56
CA ALA A 103 6.20 -3.54 -5.35
C ALA A 103 4.69 -3.30 -5.40
N VAL A 104 4.05 -3.58 -6.54
CA VAL A 104 2.60 -3.45 -6.70
C VAL A 104 1.84 -4.24 -5.63
N THR A 105 2.34 -5.40 -5.22
CA THR A 105 1.72 -6.23 -4.18
C THR A 105 1.91 -5.68 -2.76
N SER A 106 2.76 -4.68 -2.57
CA SER A 106 3.07 -4.09 -1.27
C SER A 106 2.03 -3.06 -0.85
N ARG A 107 1.68 -3.04 0.45
CA ARG A 107 0.88 -1.95 1.05
C ARG A 107 1.59 -0.59 1.04
N LYS A 108 2.88 -0.56 0.70
CA LYS A 108 3.64 0.68 0.48
C LYS A 108 3.35 1.31 -0.89
N PHE A 109 2.83 0.52 -1.84
CA PHE A 109 2.37 1.01 -3.12
C PHE A 109 1.03 1.73 -2.95
N PHE A 110 0.94 2.99 -3.39
CA PHE A 110 -0.19 3.87 -3.11
C PHE A 110 -1.54 3.26 -3.51
N CYS A 111 -1.63 2.73 -4.74
CA CYS A 111 -2.87 2.15 -5.24
C CYS A 111 -3.27 0.96 -4.38
N THR A 112 -2.35 0.03 -4.13
CA THR A 112 -2.61 -1.18 -3.34
C THR A 112 -3.00 -0.89 -1.91
N SER A 113 -2.44 0.14 -1.27
CA SER A 113 -2.85 0.55 0.07
C SER A 113 -4.35 0.88 0.14
N CYS A 114 -4.84 1.66 -0.83
CA CYS A 114 -6.26 2.03 -0.90
C CYS A 114 -7.14 0.86 -1.37
N HIS A 115 -6.69 0.09 -2.36
CA HIS A 115 -7.44 -1.03 -2.91
C HIS A 115 -7.58 -2.19 -1.92
N VAL A 116 -6.55 -2.48 -1.12
CA VAL A 116 -6.64 -3.43 0.00
C VAL A 116 -7.64 -2.93 1.04
N TYR A 117 -7.63 -1.64 1.38
CA TYR A 117 -8.60 -1.06 2.29
C TYR A 117 -10.04 -1.15 1.77
N ALA A 118 -10.24 -0.95 0.46
CA ALA A 118 -11.54 -1.06 -0.20
C ALA A 118 -11.94 -2.52 -0.52
N ALA A 119 -11.10 -3.51 -0.20
CA ALA A 119 -11.27 -4.91 -0.59
C ALA A 119 -11.44 -5.12 -2.11
N VAL A 120 -10.75 -4.30 -2.92
CA VAL A 120 -10.74 -4.36 -4.39
C VAL A 120 -9.41 -4.91 -4.87
N LYS A 121 -9.44 -5.82 -5.85
CA LYS A 121 -8.24 -6.27 -6.58
C LYS A 121 -8.09 -5.43 -7.85
N ILE A 122 -6.85 -5.08 -8.18
CA ILE A 122 -6.50 -4.34 -9.41
C ILE A 122 -5.59 -5.20 -10.28
N ASP A 123 -5.76 -5.06 -11.59
CA ASP A 123 -5.06 -5.80 -12.65
C ASP A 123 -4.31 -4.85 -13.60
N CYS A 124 -4.44 -3.53 -13.44
CA CYS A 124 -3.85 -2.54 -14.35
C CYS A 124 -2.34 -2.75 -14.55
N PHE A 125 -1.64 -3.14 -13.49
CA PHE A 125 -0.18 -3.33 -13.49
C PHE A 125 0.28 -4.73 -13.92
N GLU A 126 -0.62 -5.57 -14.41
CA GLU A 126 -0.21 -6.80 -15.14
C GLU A 126 0.42 -6.44 -16.48
N CYS A 127 -0.01 -5.32 -17.08
CA CYS A 127 0.53 -4.80 -18.34
C CYS A 127 1.16 -3.41 -18.20
N HIS A 128 0.74 -2.58 -17.24
CA HIS A 128 1.29 -1.24 -17.06
C HIS A 128 2.50 -1.20 -16.13
N ALA A 129 3.46 -0.32 -16.45
CA ALA A 129 4.54 0.02 -15.55
C ALA A 129 3.98 0.58 -14.23
N SER A 130 4.56 0.14 -13.12
CA SER A 130 4.18 0.55 -11.75
C SER A 130 5.07 1.67 -11.19
N HIS A 131 5.90 2.26 -12.04
CA HIS A 131 6.82 3.33 -11.70
C HIS A 131 6.93 4.28 -12.90
N PRO A 132 7.40 5.52 -12.69
CA PRO A 132 7.51 6.50 -13.78
C PRO A 132 8.41 5.97 -14.91
N GLU A 133 8.06 6.20 -16.17
CA GLU A 133 8.84 5.72 -17.33
C GLU A 133 10.27 6.29 -17.36
N THR A 134 10.44 7.50 -16.81
CA THR A 134 11.73 8.18 -16.69
C THR A 134 12.62 7.62 -15.58
N ALA A 135 12.15 6.61 -14.84
CA ALA A 135 12.95 5.94 -13.84
C ALA A 135 14.17 5.27 -14.47
N ALA A 136 15.34 5.44 -13.83
CA ALA A 136 16.55 4.79 -14.27
C ALA A 136 16.35 3.26 -14.35
N PRO A 137 16.87 2.59 -15.40
CA PRO A 137 16.87 1.14 -15.49
C PRO A 137 17.41 0.52 -14.20
N GLY A 138 16.81 -0.56 -13.69
CA GLY A 138 17.24 -1.16 -12.43
C GLY A 138 16.49 -0.72 -11.17
N THR A 139 15.59 0.28 -11.23
CA THR A 139 15.04 0.89 -10.00
C THR A 139 13.67 0.38 -9.53
N GLY A 140 13.00 -0.49 -10.30
CA GLY A 140 11.74 -1.13 -9.91
C GLY A 140 11.92 -2.44 -9.11
N PRO A 141 10.85 -2.96 -8.50
CA PRO A 141 10.86 -4.32 -7.93
C PRO A 141 11.18 -5.31 -9.06
N GLY A 142 12.37 -5.91 -9.03
CA GLY A 142 12.87 -6.76 -10.12
C GLY A 142 13.85 -6.10 -11.11
N GLY A 143 14.38 -4.91 -10.82
CA GLY A 143 15.49 -4.36 -11.60
C GLY A 143 15.13 -3.75 -12.95
N GLY A 144 13.89 -3.26 -13.12
CA GLY A 144 13.49 -2.49 -14.31
C GLY A 144 13.05 -3.31 -15.52
N ASP A 145 12.80 -4.61 -15.36
CA ASP A 145 12.19 -5.44 -16.40
C ASP A 145 10.70 -5.68 -16.04
N PRO A 146 9.74 -4.99 -16.70
CA PRO A 146 8.32 -5.04 -16.34
C PRO A 146 7.71 -6.45 -16.42
N LEU A 147 8.38 -7.39 -17.10
CA LEU A 147 7.92 -8.77 -17.28
C LEU A 147 8.52 -9.76 -16.27
N ARG A 148 9.55 -9.37 -15.50
CA ARG A 148 10.22 -10.28 -14.56
C ARG A 148 9.65 -10.29 -13.15
N ALA A 149 8.81 -9.32 -12.79
CA ALA A 149 8.18 -9.29 -11.46
C ALA A 149 7.21 -10.46 -11.23
N VAL A 150 6.65 -11.05 -12.29
CA VAL A 150 5.70 -12.18 -12.22
C VAL A 150 6.42 -13.55 -12.22
N THR A 151 7.66 -13.61 -12.70
CA THR A 151 8.41 -14.88 -12.89
C THR A 151 9.49 -15.13 -11.84
N GLY A 152 9.61 -14.23 -10.85
CA GLY A 152 10.76 -14.17 -9.91
C GLY A 152 10.69 -15.01 -8.63
N THR A 153 9.67 -15.86 -8.45
CA THR A 153 9.77 -16.97 -7.48
C THR A 153 9.28 -18.23 -8.16
N ALA A 154 10.19 -19.17 -8.36
CA ALA A 154 9.86 -20.52 -8.75
C ALA A 154 8.99 -21.15 -7.64
N LEU A 155 7.68 -20.93 -7.73
CA LEU A 155 6.68 -21.81 -7.14
C LEU A 155 6.82 -23.13 -7.89
N ALA A 156 7.09 -24.20 -7.14
CA ALA A 156 7.14 -25.54 -7.66
C ALA A 156 5.90 -25.83 -8.53
N ALA A 157 6.10 -26.56 -9.62
CA ALA A 157 5.09 -26.88 -10.63
C ALA A 157 3.96 -27.81 -10.14
N GLY A 158 3.52 -27.69 -8.88
CA GLY A 158 2.49 -28.49 -8.24
C GLY A 158 1.13 -27.80 -8.08
N ASP A 159 1.07 -26.46 -8.04
CA ASP A 159 -0.14 -25.75 -7.61
C ASP A 159 -0.82 -24.92 -8.72
N LEU A 160 -0.63 -25.30 -9.98
CA LEU A 160 -1.40 -24.75 -11.10
C LEU A 160 -2.74 -25.50 -11.25
N THR A 161 -3.61 -25.39 -10.25
CA THR A 161 -5.05 -25.48 -10.53
C THR A 161 -5.50 -24.12 -11.04
N PRO A 162 -5.86 -23.98 -12.33
CA PRO A 162 -6.44 -22.74 -12.83
C PRO A 162 -7.71 -22.44 -12.04
N MET A 163 -7.82 -21.22 -11.50
CA MET A 163 -9.08 -20.75 -10.95
C MET A 163 -10.12 -20.72 -12.08
N PRO A 164 -11.35 -21.24 -11.86
CA PRO A 164 -12.37 -21.21 -12.88
C PRO A 164 -12.70 -19.76 -13.20
N VAL A 165 -12.46 -19.38 -14.44
CA VAL A 165 -13.05 -18.19 -15.05
C VAL A 165 -14.56 -18.35 -14.98
N SER A 166 -15.21 -17.57 -14.12
CA SER A 166 -16.66 -17.46 -14.14
C SER A 166 -17.05 -16.74 -15.42
N ASP A 167 -17.67 -17.46 -16.35
CA ASP A 167 -18.26 -16.92 -17.57
C ASP A 167 -19.25 -15.81 -17.22
N ALA A 168 -18.81 -14.55 -17.31
CA ALA A 168 -19.69 -13.40 -17.28
C ALA A 168 -20.39 -13.25 -18.64
N ARG A 169 -21.28 -14.20 -18.96
CA ARG A 169 -22.37 -13.97 -19.92
C ARG A 169 -23.55 -13.39 -19.16
N GLY A 170 -23.65 -12.07 -19.19
CA GLY A 170 -24.83 -11.30 -18.79
C GLY A 170 -24.59 -9.88 -19.29
N GLY A 171 -24.99 -9.53 -20.50
CA GLY A 171 -26.40 -9.46 -20.87
C GLY A 171 -26.73 -7.97 -20.93
N ILE A 172 -26.36 -7.37 -22.06
CA ILE A 172 -26.84 -6.05 -22.49
C ILE A 172 -28.36 -5.98 -22.31
N SER A 173 -28.82 -5.07 -21.46
CA SER A 173 -30.20 -4.60 -21.42
C SER A 173 -30.12 -3.09 -21.57
N GLN A 174 -30.92 -2.60 -22.52
CA GLN A 174 -30.99 -1.23 -23.02
C GLN A 174 -31.24 -0.18 -21.95
#